data_AF-A0AAU4PNU3-F1
#
_entry.id   AF-A0AAU4PNU3-F1
#
_cell.length_a   1.000
_cell.length_b   1.000
_cell.length_c   1.000
_cell.angle_alpha   90.00
_cell.angle_beta   90.00
_cell.angle_gamma   90.00
#
_symmetry.space_group_name_H-M   'P 1'
#
loop_
_entity.id
_entity.type
_entity.pdbx_description
1 polymer ?
#
loop_
_entity_poly.entity_id
_entity_poly.type
_entity_poly.pdbx_seq_one_letter_code
_entity_poly.pdbx_strand_id
1 'polypeptide(L)'
;MFTAEIRSDEYSAVVLSMFERSGVGLAILDPTLRVRSVNNAFSTQCGRYPDEIRERSFAEFLHPSVRQYVLRQFGRLVQEHHAPVVSRSIAMWFHDTAVSGKLTAFPVKDDSGRVKMIMAQFTPQETADDRQELVGSQRKLTALTAKVLEGVAAGDPTVRLAAKLFLSRQGVEYHVSILLRQFKVPNRTALAAKAYSMGMFSIGCWPPRILPEYIRPDRQGAERTRGLRPDCSA
;
A
#
# COMPACT_ATOMS: atom_id res chain seq x y z
N MET A 1 -1.16 -33.66 -34.54
CA MET A 1 0.17 -34.20 -34.15
C MET A 1 0.83 -33.12 -33.30
N PHE A 2 0.50 -33.12 -32.00
CA PHE A 2 1.40 -33.47 -30.86
C PHE A 2 2.60 -32.50 -30.78
N THR A 3 2.90 -31.79 -29.69
CA THR A 3 2.77 -32.03 -28.23
C THR A 3 3.24 -30.70 -27.61
N ALA A 4 2.58 -30.06 -26.65
CA ALA A 4 2.52 -30.53 -25.27
C ALA A 4 1.25 -29.97 -24.61
N GLU A 5 0.22 -30.81 -24.56
CA GLU A 5 -0.70 -30.81 -23.43
C GLU A 5 0.15 -31.08 -22.19
N ILE A 6 0.49 -30.02 -21.46
CA ILE A 6 0.82 -30.18 -20.05
C ILE A 6 -0.44 -30.82 -19.47
N ARG A 7 -0.30 -32.07 -19.01
CA ARG A 7 -1.28 -32.84 -18.27
C ARG A 7 -1.63 -32.02 -16.99
N SER A 8 -2.53 -31.06 -17.16
CA SER A 8 -2.57 -29.82 -16.37
C SER A 8 -3.24 -29.99 -15.02
N ASP A 9 -4.19 -30.93 -14.85
CA ASP A 9 -5.00 -30.93 -13.63
C ASP A 9 -4.29 -31.55 -12.41
N GLU A 10 -3.44 -32.55 -12.62
CA GLU A 10 -2.82 -33.31 -11.52
C GLU A 10 -1.64 -32.55 -10.88
N TYR A 11 -0.77 -31.97 -11.71
CA TYR A 11 0.36 -31.16 -11.24
C TYR A 11 -0.07 -29.79 -10.72
N SER A 12 -1.12 -29.19 -11.30
CA SER A 12 -1.69 -27.95 -10.77
C SER A 12 -2.23 -28.15 -9.36
N ALA A 13 -2.99 -29.23 -9.13
CA ALA A 13 -3.53 -29.54 -7.81
C ALA A 13 -2.41 -29.80 -6.78
N VAL A 14 -1.37 -30.55 -7.16
CA VAL A 14 -0.23 -30.87 -6.29
C VAL A 14 0.58 -29.61 -5.95
N VAL A 15 0.89 -28.76 -6.93
CA VAL A 15 1.58 -27.48 -6.72
C VAL A 15 0.74 -26.53 -5.86
N LEU A 16 -0.55 -26.38 -6.15
CA LEU A 16 -1.48 -25.58 -5.34
C LEU A 16 -1.57 -26.09 -3.90
N SER A 17 -1.62 -27.41 -3.68
CA SER A 17 -1.69 -28.02 -2.35
C SER A 17 -0.43 -27.80 -1.50
N MET A 18 0.75 -27.70 -2.13
CA MET A 18 2.01 -27.37 -1.44
C MET A 18 2.00 -25.91 -0.97
N PHE A 19 1.49 -25.00 -1.80
CA PHE A 19 1.37 -23.59 -1.42
C PHE A 19 0.31 -23.37 -0.34
N GLU A 20 -0.80 -24.10 -0.37
CA GLU A 20 -1.84 -24.02 0.66
C GLU A 20 -1.33 -24.39 2.07
N ARG A 21 -0.46 -25.39 2.17
CA ARG A 21 0.14 -25.80 3.45
C ARG A 21 1.17 -24.80 4.01
N SER A 22 1.72 -23.94 3.15
CA SER A 22 2.80 -23.00 3.52
C SER A 22 2.28 -21.63 3.97
N GLY A 23 0.97 -21.38 3.92
CA GLY A 23 0.39 -20.06 4.24
C GLY A 23 0.74 -18.97 3.23
N VAL A 24 1.29 -19.34 2.06
CA VAL A 24 1.62 -18.41 0.99
C VAL A 24 0.37 -18.11 0.16
N GLY A 25 -0.02 -16.85 0.12
CA GLY A 25 -1.13 -16.39 -0.72
C GLY A 25 -0.70 -16.30 -2.18
N LEU A 26 -1.45 -16.93 -3.08
CA LEU A 26 -1.24 -16.83 -4.52
C LEU A 26 -2.45 -16.18 -5.20
N ALA A 27 -2.18 -15.30 -6.16
CA ALA A 27 -3.17 -14.72 -7.05
C ALA A 27 -2.67 -14.75 -8.50
N ILE A 28 -3.51 -15.20 -9.43
CA ILE A 28 -3.27 -15.10 -10.86
C ILE A 28 -4.01 -13.88 -11.37
N LEU A 29 -3.29 -12.99 -12.05
CA LEU A 29 -3.82 -11.76 -12.61
C LEU A 29 -3.79 -11.81 -14.14
N ASP A 30 -4.77 -11.17 -14.76
CA ASP A 30 -4.70 -10.86 -16.18
C ASP A 30 -3.77 -9.65 -16.46
N PRO A 31 -3.46 -9.33 -17.72
CA PRO A 31 -2.61 -8.18 -18.05
C PRO A 31 -3.21 -6.82 -17.66
N THR A 32 -4.51 -6.76 -17.35
CA THR A 32 -5.19 -5.56 -16.81
C THR A 32 -5.16 -5.49 -15.28
N LEU A 33 -4.45 -6.42 -14.65
CA LEU A 33 -4.29 -6.56 -13.20
C LEU A 33 -5.60 -6.88 -12.47
N ARG A 34 -6.52 -7.59 -13.14
CA ARG A 34 -7.70 -8.19 -12.51
C ARG A 34 -7.41 -9.60 -12.06
N VAL A 35 -7.97 -9.98 -10.91
CA VAL A 35 -7.77 -11.29 -10.31
C VAL A 35 -8.59 -12.34 -11.06
N ARG A 36 -7.93 -13.37 -11.60
CA ARG A 36 -8.59 -14.48 -12.30
C ARG A 36 -8.75 -15.70 -11.40
N SER A 37 -7.79 -15.95 -10.53
CA SER A 37 -7.87 -16.98 -9.52
C SER A 37 -6.99 -16.66 -8.32
N VAL A 38 -7.31 -17.28 -7.19
CA VAL A 38 -6.58 -17.19 -5.93
C VAL A 38 -6.54 -18.57 -5.28
N ASN A 39 -5.53 -18.85 -4.47
CA ASN A 39 -5.54 -20.04 -3.61
C ASN A 39 -6.31 -19.78 -2.30
N ASN A 40 -6.54 -20.85 -1.53
CA ASN A 40 -7.28 -20.74 -0.27
C ASN A 40 -6.55 -19.86 0.75
N ALA A 41 -5.21 -19.90 0.79
CA ALA A 41 -4.41 -19.06 1.67
C ALA A 41 -4.65 -17.57 1.40
N PHE A 42 -4.63 -17.14 0.13
CA PHE A 42 -4.93 -15.76 -0.25
C PHE A 42 -6.36 -15.36 0.10
N SER A 43 -7.33 -16.25 -0.13
CA SER A 43 -8.75 -15.99 0.19
C SER A 43 -8.98 -15.85 1.70
N THR A 44 -8.39 -16.76 2.48
CA THR A 44 -8.40 -16.74 3.95
C THR A 44 -7.76 -15.47 4.48
N GLN A 45 -6.63 -15.06 3.91
CA GLN A 45 -5.96 -13.82 4.26
C GLN A 45 -6.87 -12.62 3.95
N CYS A 46 -7.42 -12.52 2.73
CA CYS A 46 -8.28 -11.41 2.31
C CYS A 46 -9.62 -11.34 3.03
N GLY A 47 -10.06 -12.43 3.68
CA GLY A 47 -11.34 -12.48 4.38
C GLY A 47 -12.55 -12.46 3.48
N ARG A 48 -12.35 -12.90 2.24
CA ARG A 48 -13.36 -12.87 1.19
C ARG A 48 -13.40 -14.23 0.56
N TYR A 49 -14.60 -14.61 0.13
CA TYR A 49 -14.76 -15.82 -0.65
C TYR A 49 -14.05 -15.65 -1.99
N PRO A 50 -13.45 -16.72 -2.56
CA PRO A 50 -12.75 -16.67 -3.84
C PRO A 50 -13.58 -15.99 -4.95
N ASP A 51 -14.90 -16.19 -4.94
CA ASP A 51 -15.82 -15.63 -5.93
C ASP A 51 -16.02 -14.11 -5.78
N GLU A 52 -15.87 -13.57 -4.57
CA GLU A 52 -15.90 -12.11 -4.33
C GLU A 52 -14.61 -11.42 -4.73
N ILE A 53 -13.51 -12.19 -4.82
CA ILE A 53 -12.18 -11.73 -5.20
C ILE A 53 -12.01 -11.78 -6.72
N ARG A 54 -12.63 -12.75 -7.39
CA ARG A 54 -12.54 -12.93 -8.83
C ARG A 54 -13.02 -11.68 -9.59
N GLU A 55 -12.36 -11.38 -10.70
CA GLU A 55 -12.54 -10.21 -11.57
C GLU A 55 -12.30 -8.84 -10.92
N ARG A 56 -12.05 -8.76 -9.61
CA ARG A 56 -11.71 -7.50 -8.94
C ARG A 56 -10.34 -7.00 -9.35
N SER A 57 -10.15 -5.69 -9.23
CA SER A 57 -8.83 -5.10 -9.44
C SER A 57 -7.91 -5.52 -8.30
N PHE A 58 -6.71 -6.02 -8.61
CA PHE A 58 -5.73 -6.40 -7.59
C PHE A 58 -5.35 -5.22 -6.67
N ALA A 59 -5.48 -3.99 -7.17
CA ALA A 59 -5.30 -2.76 -6.42
C ALA A 59 -6.13 -2.73 -5.12
N GLU A 60 -7.32 -3.32 -5.13
CA GLU A 60 -8.27 -3.33 -4.02
C GLU A 60 -7.71 -4.01 -2.76
N PHE A 61 -6.78 -4.95 -2.92
CA PHE A 61 -6.16 -5.71 -1.83
C PHE A 61 -4.85 -5.10 -1.32
N LEU A 62 -4.33 -4.07 -2.00
CA LEU A 62 -3.10 -3.38 -1.63
C LEU A 62 -3.37 -2.22 -0.67
N HIS A 63 -2.46 -2.01 0.29
CA HIS A 63 -2.49 -0.80 1.09
C HIS A 63 -2.37 0.46 0.20
N PRO A 64 -3.07 1.58 0.47
CA PRO A 64 -3.16 2.70 -0.47
C PRO A 64 -1.79 3.32 -0.76
N SER A 65 -0.89 3.31 0.23
CA SER A 65 0.48 3.84 0.09
C SER A 65 1.36 3.06 -0.87
N VAL A 66 1.09 1.76 -1.09
CA VAL A 66 1.86 0.92 -2.01
C VAL A 66 1.14 0.65 -3.33
N ARG A 67 -0.18 0.85 -3.39
CA ARG A 67 -1.04 0.54 -4.54
C ARG A 67 -0.45 1.04 -5.86
N GLN A 68 -0.21 2.33 -5.98
CA GLN A 68 0.26 2.90 -7.25
C GLN A 68 1.69 2.47 -7.62
N TYR A 69 2.55 2.27 -6.62
CA TYR A 69 3.89 1.75 -6.86
C TYR A 69 3.81 0.34 -7.46
N VAL A 70 3.04 -0.55 -6.83
CA VAL A 70 2.84 -1.93 -7.30
C VAL A 70 2.21 -1.96 -8.69
N LEU A 71 1.17 -1.15 -8.93
CA LEU A 71 0.52 -1.05 -10.25
C LEU A 71 1.52 -0.62 -11.34
N ARG A 72 2.40 0.35 -11.06
CA ARG A 72 3.45 0.74 -12.01
C ARG A 72 4.45 -0.39 -12.28
N GLN A 73 4.88 -1.11 -11.24
CA GLN A 73 5.81 -2.22 -11.42
C GLN A 73 5.17 -3.36 -12.23
N PHE A 74 3.91 -3.70 -11.95
CA PHE A 74 3.20 -4.74 -12.69
C PHE A 74 2.89 -4.30 -14.11
N GLY A 75 2.59 -3.01 -14.35
CA GLY A 75 2.46 -2.46 -15.70
C GLY A 75 3.74 -2.61 -16.52
N ARG A 76 4.92 -2.42 -15.91
CA ARG A 76 6.21 -2.70 -16.57
C ARG A 76 6.39 -4.17 -16.89
N LEU A 77 5.95 -5.07 -16.02
CA LEU A 77 5.97 -6.51 -16.30
C LEU A 77 5.22 -6.84 -17.58
N VAL A 78 4.07 -6.20 -17.83
CA VAL A 78 3.25 -6.42 -19.03
C VAL A 78 3.89 -5.83 -20.29
N GLN A 79 4.49 -4.64 -20.18
CA GLN A 79 5.01 -3.89 -21.32
C GLN A 79 6.40 -4.35 -21.77
N GLU A 80 7.26 -4.72 -20.84
CA GLU A 80 8.66 -5.06 -21.13
C GLU A 80 8.78 -6.55 -21.47
N HIS A 81 9.24 -6.85 -22.69
CA HIS A 81 9.41 -8.23 -23.17
C HIS A 81 10.42 -9.04 -22.35
N HIS A 82 11.26 -8.38 -21.54
CA HIS A 82 12.27 -9.00 -20.67
C HIS A 82 12.15 -8.59 -19.20
N ALA A 83 10.96 -8.14 -18.77
CA ALA A 83 10.76 -7.69 -17.40
C ALA A 83 11.15 -8.78 -16.37
N PRO A 84 12.04 -8.48 -15.40
CA PRO A 84 12.43 -9.43 -14.37
C PRO A 84 11.33 -9.61 -13.31
N VAL A 85 11.45 -10.67 -12.52
CA VAL A 85 10.61 -10.91 -11.33
C VAL A 85 10.67 -9.70 -10.38
N VAL A 86 9.50 -9.19 -9.97
CA VAL A 86 9.41 -8.09 -9.01
C VAL A 86 9.19 -8.67 -7.62
N SER A 87 10.12 -8.48 -6.68
CA SER A 87 9.98 -8.95 -5.29
C SER A 87 10.17 -7.81 -4.30
N ARG A 88 9.16 -7.51 -3.47
CA ARG A 88 9.17 -6.37 -2.53
C ARG A 88 8.38 -6.66 -1.27
N SER A 89 8.84 -6.15 -0.14
CA SER A 89 8.02 -6.10 1.08
C SER A 89 6.96 -5.01 0.95
N ILE A 90 5.69 -5.37 1.11
CA ILE A 90 4.53 -4.48 1.04
C ILE A 90 3.54 -4.80 2.15
N ALA A 91 2.69 -3.83 2.48
CA ALA A 91 1.50 -4.07 3.29
C ALA A 91 0.29 -4.34 2.38
N MET A 92 -0.46 -5.38 2.68
CA MET A 92 -1.74 -5.72 2.04
C MET A 92 -2.88 -5.60 3.05
N TRP A 93 -4.09 -5.28 2.57
CA TRP A 93 -5.30 -5.22 3.40
C TRP A 93 -5.91 -6.61 3.57
N PHE A 94 -6.17 -6.95 4.82
CA PHE A 94 -6.76 -8.21 5.23
C PHE A 94 -7.77 -7.93 6.36
N HIS A 95 -9.08 -8.06 6.10
CA HIS A 95 -10.13 -7.74 7.08
C HIS A 95 -9.92 -6.39 7.82
N ASP A 96 -9.73 -5.28 7.08
CA ASP A 96 -9.42 -3.95 7.65
C ASP A 96 -8.14 -3.88 8.52
N THR A 97 -7.30 -4.92 8.48
CA THR A 97 -5.99 -4.99 9.12
C THR A 97 -4.90 -5.02 8.05
N ALA A 98 -3.90 -4.16 8.17
CA ALA A 98 -2.75 -4.20 7.26
C ALA A 98 -1.76 -5.29 7.72
N VAL A 99 -1.52 -6.31 6.90
CA VAL A 99 -0.46 -7.30 7.14
C VAL A 99 0.70 -7.03 6.20
N SER A 100 1.88 -6.87 6.78
CA SER A 100 3.13 -6.74 6.05
C SER A 100 3.63 -8.11 5.60
N GLY A 101 4.11 -8.18 4.37
CA GLY A 101 4.69 -9.39 3.82
C GLY A 101 5.41 -9.13 2.52
N LYS A 102 6.03 -10.16 1.97
CA LYS A 102 6.75 -10.06 0.70
C LYS A 102 5.79 -10.36 -0.45
N LEU A 103 5.56 -9.40 -1.35
CA LEU A 103 4.90 -9.60 -2.63
C LEU A 103 5.94 -9.85 -3.71
N THR A 104 5.85 -11.01 -4.36
CA THR A 104 6.65 -11.38 -5.52
C THR A 104 5.75 -11.60 -6.72
N ALA A 105 6.12 -11.08 -7.89
CA ALA A 105 5.32 -11.18 -9.10
C ALA A 105 6.15 -11.69 -10.27
N PHE A 106 5.59 -12.69 -10.95
CA PHE A 106 6.20 -13.38 -12.08
C PHE A 106 5.34 -13.18 -13.33
N PRO A 107 5.87 -12.61 -14.42
CA PRO A 107 5.15 -12.58 -15.69
C PRO A 107 5.14 -13.99 -16.31
N VAL A 108 3.96 -14.44 -16.73
CA VAL A 108 3.78 -15.69 -17.48
C VAL A 108 3.48 -15.31 -18.93
N LYS A 109 4.38 -15.69 -19.83
CA LYS A 109 4.30 -15.34 -21.25
C LYS A 109 3.63 -16.45 -22.07
N ASP A 110 3.04 -16.07 -23.18
CA ASP A 110 2.63 -17.01 -24.23
C ASP A 110 3.81 -17.37 -25.15
N ASP A 111 3.56 -18.25 -26.12
CA ASP A 111 4.56 -18.69 -27.10
C ASP A 111 5.07 -17.55 -27.99
N SER A 112 4.36 -16.42 -28.04
CA SER A 112 4.78 -15.20 -28.75
C SER A 112 5.64 -14.27 -27.89
N GLY A 113 5.94 -14.65 -26.63
CA GLY A 113 6.72 -13.85 -25.70
C GLY A 113 5.94 -12.70 -25.04
N ARG A 114 4.62 -12.59 -25.27
CA ARG A 114 3.76 -11.57 -24.66
C ARG A 114 3.25 -12.06 -23.32
N VAL A 115 3.17 -11.16 -22.34
CA VAL A 115 2.64 -11.51 -21.03
C VAL A 115 1.15 -11.82 -21.13
N LYS A 116 0.81 -13.08 -20.90
CA LYS A 116 -0.58 -13.58 -20.86
C LYS A 116 -1.18 -13.43 -19.48
N MET A 117 -0.39 -13.63 -18.43
CA MET A 117 -0.82 -13.57 -17.03
C MET A 117 0.32 -13.11 -16.12
N ILE A 118 0.00 -12.66 -14.90
CA ILE A 118 0.97 -12.40 -13.84
C ILE A 118 0.62 -13.29 -12.65
N MET A 119 1.60 -14.06 -12.17
CA MET A 119 1.47 -14.81 -10.92
C MET A 119 2.01 -13.96 -9.77
N ALA A 120 1.14 -13.56 -8.85
CA ALA A 120 1.49 -12.81 -7.65
C ALA A 120 1.49 -13.73 -6.43
N GLN A 121 2.58 -13.67 -5.67
CA GLN A 121 2.83 -14.44 -4.45
C GLN A 121 3.00 -13.48 -3.28
N PHE A 122 2.14 -13.61 -2.26
CA PHE A 122 2.25 -12.90 -1.00
C PHE A 122 2.66 -13.89 0.11
N THR A 123 3.81 -13.63 0.72
CA THR A 123 4.28 -14.39 1.90
C THR A 123 4.19 -13.47 3.11
N PRO A 124 3.25 -13.71 4.05
CA PRO A 124 3.18 -12.99 5.31
C PRO A 124 4.50 -13.15 6.07
N GLN A 125 4.93 -12.09 6.76
CA GLN A 125 6.11 -12.17 7.62
C GLN A 125 5.65 -12.45 9.05
N GLU A 126 5.93 -13.65 9.59
CA GLU A 126 5.59 -13.98 10.97
C GLU A 126 6.43 -13.16 11.96
N THR A 127 5.73 -12.48 12.85
CA THR A 127 6.26 -11.48 13.79
C THR A 127 7.05 -12.10 14.95
N ALA A 128 8.35 -12.32 14.78
CA ALA A 128 9.28 -12.45 15.92
C ALA A 128 10.20 -11.23 16.06
N ASP A 129 10.80 -10.74 14.97
CA ASP A 129 11.86 -9.70 15.04
C ASP A 129 11.43 -8.31 14.49
N ASP A 130 10.45 -8.27 13.58
CA ASP A 130 10.01 -7.02 12.92
C ASP A 130 8.95 -6.21 13.69
N ARG A 131 8.57 -6.67 14.89
CA ARG A 131 7.62 -5.94 15.74
C ARG A 131 8.13 -4.56 16.18
N GLN A 132 9.41 -4.25 16.03
CA GLN A 132 9.93 -2.91 16.37
C GLN A 132 9.87 -1.89 15.22
N GLU A 133 9.68 -2.32 13.96
CA GLU A 133 9.63 -1.40 12.81
C GLU A 133 8.21 -0.95 12.46
N LEU A 134 7.20 -1.81 12.64
CA LEU A 134 5.79 -1.47 12.39
C LEU A 134 5.08 -0.87 13.62
N VAL A 135 5.60 -1.06 14.84
CA VAL A 135 5.05 -0.44 16.07
C VAL A 135 5.39 1.07 16.15
N GLY A 136 6.15 1.61 15.19
CA GLY A 136 6.31 3.06 15.02
C GLY A 136 5.17 3.76 14.25
N SER A 137 4.31 3.02 13.52
CA SER A 137 3.52 3.58 12.41
C SER A 137 2.00 3.78 12.62
N GLN A 138 1.50 3.77 13.86
CA GLN A 138 0.08 4.12 14.13
C GLN A 138 -0.14 5.40 14.94
N ARG A 139 0.86 6.28 15.06
CA ARG A 139 0.57 7.66 15.46
C ARG A 139 0.32 8.49 14.21
N LYS A 140 -0.94 8.51 13.76
CA LYS A 140 -1.43 9.47 12.76
C LYS A 140 -0.89 10.88 13.07
N LEU A 141 -0.52 11.66 12.06
CA LEU A 141 -0.05 13.02 12.21
C LEU A 141 -1.19 13.93 12.65
N THR A 142 -0.91 14.98 13.43
CA THR A 142 -1.90 16.06 13.56
C THR A 142 -1.97 16.83 12.24
N ALA A 143 -3.09 17.51 11.98
CA ALA A 143 -3.25 18.34 10.78
C ALA A 143 -2.08 19.33 10.61
N LEU A 144 -1.62 19.93 11.71
CA LEU A 144 -0.48 20.84 11.69
C LEU A 144 0.84 20.14 11.32
N THR A 145 1.18 19.03 11.97
CA THR A 145 2.42 18.29 11.63
C THR A 145 2.40 17.72 10.21
N ALA A 146 1.21 17.39 9.70
CA ALA A 146 1.05 16.98 8.30
C ALA A 146 1.38 18.14 7.35
N LYS A 147 0.86 19.34 7.60
CA LYS A 147 1.18 20.54 6.80
C LYS A 147 2.66 20.93 6.87
N VAL A 148 3.30 20.77 8.03
CA VAL A 148 4.75 20.95 8.17
C VAL A 148 5.49 19.93 7.29
N LEU A 149 5.14 18.65 7.35
CA LEU A 149 5.78 17.60 6.56
C LEU A 149 5.56 17.78 5.05
N GLU A 150 4.36 18.22 4.62
CA GLU A 150 4.09 18.59 3.21
C GLU A 150 5.05 19.68 2.72
N GLY A 151 5.19 20.78 3.47
CA GLY A 151 6.10 21.86 3.04
C GLY A 151 7.57 21.49 3.17
N VAL A 152 7.95 20.65 4.14
CA VAL A 152 9.31 20.05 4.19
C VAL A 152 9.58 19.25 2.91
N ALA A 153 8.65 18.39 2.49
CA ALA A 153 8.79 17.56 1.29
C ALA A 153 8.69 18.35 -0.03
N ALA A 154 8.02 19.51 -0.01
CA ALA A 154 8.04 20.48 -1.11
C ALA A 154 9.35 21.29 -1.19
N GLY A 155 10.25 21.16 -0.20
CA GLY A 155 11.50 21.91 -0.13
C GLY A 155 11.35 23.34 0.38
N ASP A 156 10.24 23.70 1.03
CA ASP A 156 10.07 25.04 1.57
C ASP A 156 11.09 25.29 2.71
N PRO A 157 11.74 26.47 2.79
CA PRO A 157 12.58 26.82 3.94
C PRO A 157 11.73 27.12 5.19
N THR A 158 12.32 27.00 6.38
CA THR A 158 11.62 27.22 7.68
C THR A 158 10.89 28.57 7.74
N VAL A 159 11.50 29.64 7.20
CA VAL A 159 10.88 30.98 7.18
C VAL A 159 9.60 31.02 6.35
N ARG A 160 9.57 30.32 5.21
CA ARG A 160 8.39 30.25 4.35
C ARG A 160 7.29 29.38 4.96
N LEU A 161 7.67 28.27 5.59
CA LEU A 161 6.74 27.45 6.36
C LEU A 161 6.09 28.23 7.50
N ALA A 162 6.88 29.00 8.24
CA ALA A 162 6.40 29.84 9.34
C ALA A 162 5.33 30.83 8.86
N ALA A 163 5.60 31.52 7.75
CA ALA A 163 4.64 32.42 7.13
C ALA A 163 3.36 31.70 6.64
N LYS A 164 3.50 30.56 5.94
CA LYS A 164 2.36 29.80 5.40
C LYS A 164 1.46 29.19 6.48
N LEU A 165 2.04 28.82 7.62
CA LEU A 165 1.34 28.12 8.70
C LEU A 165 0.98 29.05 9.88
N PHE A 166 1.25 30.35 9.76
CA PHE A 166 1.05 31.34 10.82
C PHE A 166 1.70 30.93 12.15
N LEU A 167 2.93 30.42 12.07
CA LEU A 167 3.75 30.01 13.21
C LEU A 167 5.00 30.87 13.33
N SER A 168 5.62 30.87 14.50
CA SER A 168 6.99 31.36 14.64
C SER A 168 7.98 30.40 13.96
N ARG A 169 9.17 30.90 13.60
CA ARG A 169 10.25 30.06 13.06
C ARG A 169 10.61 28.91 14.02
N GLN A 170 10.72 29.22 15.31
CA GLN A 170 10.97 28.24 16.37
C GLN A 170 9.82 27.24 16.50
N GLY A 171 8.56 27.67 16.35
CA GLY A 171 7.40 26.77 16.34
C GLY A 171 7.45 25.77 15.19
N VAL A 172 7.88 26.19 14.00
CA VAL A 172 8.11 25.26 12.88
C VAL A 172 9.24 24.28 13.19
N GLU A 173 10.38 24.76 13.69
CA GLU A 173 11.53 23.91 14.05
C GLU A 173 11.19 22.88 15.11
N TYR A 174 10.35 23.25 16.08
CA TYR A 174 9.81 22.34 17.07
C TYR A 174 9.02 21.19 16.43
N HIS A 175 8.08 21.50 15.52
CA HIS A 175 7.33 20.46 14.82
C HIS A 175 8.20 19.60 13.90
N VAL A 176 9.21 20.18 13.24
CA VAL A 176 10.19 19.41 12.46
C VAL A 176 10.95 18.46 13.37
N SER A 177 11.41 18.91 14.54
CA SER A 177 12.14 18.07 15.50
C SER A 177 11.29 16.90 16.02
N ILE A 178 9.99 17.14 16.26
CA ILE A 178 9.04 16.06 16.56
C ILE A 178 8.97 15.05 15.43
N LEU A 179 8.83 15.51 14.18
CA LEU A 179 8.76 14.63 13.02
C LEU A 179 10.07 13.84 12.83
N LEU A 180 11.24 14.46 13.01
CA LEU A 180 12.54 13.75 12.97
C LEU A 180 12.60 12.60 13.98
N ARG A 181 12.18 12.87 15.22
CA ARG A 181 12.13 11.85 16.29
C ARG A 181 11.10 10.77 15.98
N GLN A 182 9.91 11.13 15.51
CA GLN A 182 8.85 10.18 15.16
C GLN A 182 9.27 9.26 14.01
N PHE A 183 9.91 9.82 12.99
CA PHE A 183 10.35 9.09 11.81
C PHE A 183 11.72 8.41 12.02
N LYS A 184 12.38 8.62 13.17
CA LYS A 184 13.71 8.10 13.48
C LYS A 184 14.73 8.42 12.38
N VAL A 185 14.84 9.70 12.03
CA VAL A 185 15.74 10.19 10.97
C VAL A 185 16.59 11.36 11.46
N PRO A 186 17.83 11.50 10.97
CA PRO A 186 18.77 12.46 11.55
C PRO A 186 18.57 13.91 11.07
N ASN A 187 17.88 14.14 9.94
CA ASN A 187 17.78 15.47 9.35
C ASN A 187 16.54 15.66 8.48
N ARG A 188 16.27 16.92 8.11
CA ARG A 188 15.12 17.36 7.32
C ARG A 188 15.00 16.67 5.96
N THR A 189 16.12 16.46 5.28
CA THR A 189 16.14 15.81 3.96
C THR A 189 15.77 14.33 4.08
N ALA A 190 16.33 13.64 5.08
CA ALA A 190 15.99 12.26 5.39
C ALA A 190 14.52 12.10 5.79
N LEU A 191 13.94 13.10 6.48
CA LEU A 191 12.51 13.13 6.77
C LEU A 191 11.64 13.16 5.51
N ALA A 192 11.96 14.04 4.56
CA ALA A 192 11.25 14.08 3.29
C ALA A 192 11.41 12.76 2.52
N ALA A 193 12.64 12.26 2.38
CA ALA A 193 12.93 11.02 1.68
C ALA A 193 12.20 9.81 2.28
N LYS A 194 12.17 9.70 3.62
CA LYS A 194 11.46 8.62 4.33
C LYS A 194 9.94 8.75 4.18
N ALA A 195 9.39 9.96 4.19
CA ALA A 195 7.96 10.15 3.92
C ALA A 195 7.56 9.76 2.49
N TYR A 196 8.42 10.05 1.49
CA TYR A 196 8.23 9.58 0.11
C TYR A 196 8.33 8.05 0.00
N SER A 197 9.33 7.42 0.64
CA SER A 197 9.51 5.96 0.58
C SER A 197 8.37 5.18 1.27
N MET A 198 7.77 5.77 2.31
CA MET A 198 6.59 5.22 2.98
C MET A 198 5.28 5.45 2.22
N GLY A 199 5.31 6.19 1.10
CA GLY A 199 4.12 6.43 0.27
C GLY A 199 3.08 7.34 0.94
N MET A 200 3.51 8.26 1.80
CA MET A 200 2.59 9.12 2.56
C MET A 200 1.92 10.22 1.71
N PHE A 201 2.45 10.50 0.51
CA PHE A 201 2.00 11.58 -0.35
C PHE A 201 1.11 11.11 -1.50
N SER A 202 0.16 11.96 -1.87
CA SER A 202 -0.65 11.84 -3.08
C SER A 202 0.24 11.90 -4.32
N ILE A 203 0.04 10.97 -5.24
CA ILE A 203 0.87 10.84 -6.44
C ILE A 203 0.29 11.72 -7.56
N GLY A 204 1.17 12.30 -8.38
CA GLY A 204 0.80 13.19 -9.48
C GLY A 204 0.49 14.62 -9.03
N CYS A 205 0.58 14.91 -7.73
CA CYS A 205 0.32 16.23 -7.17
C CYS A 205 1.62 16.94 -6.79
N TRP A 206 1.81 18.15 -7.32
CA TRP A 206 2.84 19.06 -6.86
C TRP A 206 2.20 20.40 -6.46
N PRO A 207 2.48 20.94 -5.25
CA PRO A 207 3.31 20.37 -4.18
C PRO A 207 2.74 19.07 -3.56
N PRO A 208 3.58 18.23 -2.92
CA PRO A 208 3.16 16.96 -2.33
C PRO A 208 2.13 17.16 -1.21
N ARG A 209 1.09 16.32 -1.18
CA ARG A 209 0.00 16.35 -0.19
C ARG A 209 -0.11 15.05 0.56
N ILE A 210 -0.22 15.09 1.88
CA ILE A 210 -0.33 13.88 2.69
C ILE A 210 -1.71 13.26 2.52
N LEU A 211 -1.76 11.94 2.39
CA LEU A 211 -3.02 11.23 2.26
C LEU A 211 -3.84 11.31 3.58
N PRO A 212 -5.18 11.52 3.52
CA PRO A 212 -6.01 11.73 4.70
C PRO A 212 -5.91 10.63 5.76
N GLU A 213 -5.64 9.39 5.38
CA GLU A 213 -5.48 8.25 6.30
C GLU A 213 -4.32 8.43 7.29
N TYR A 214 -3.29 9.22 6.94
CA TYR A 214 -2.16 9.53 7.80
C TYR A 214 -2.42 10.71 8.74
N ILE A 215 -3.57 11.36 8.65
CA ILE A 215 -3.95 12.50 9.48
C ILE A 215 -4.95 12.05 10.54
N ARG A 216 -4.74 12.47 11.80
CA ARG A 216 -5.70 12.22 12.88
C ARG A 216 -7.01 12.93 12.54
N PRO A 217 -8.15 12.23 12.60
CA PRO A 217 -9.45 12.89 12.50
C PRO A 217 -9.57 13.88 13.65
N ASP A 218 -9.92 15.13 13.33
CA ASP A 218 -10.16 16.15 14.33
C ASP A 218 -11.41 15.77 15.15
N ARG A 219 -11.28 15.74 16.47
CA ARG A 219 -12.41 15.43 17.37
C ARG A 219 -13.46 16.54 17.37
N GLN A 220 -13.15 17.72 16.86
CA GLN A 220 -14.01 18.92 16.96
C GLN A 220 -15.14 19.00 15.91
N GLY A 221 -15.18 18.10 14.91
CA GLY A 221 -16.24 18.08 13.89
C GLY A 221 -17.50 17.27 14.26
N ALA A 222 -17.38 16.31 15.18
CA ALA A 222 -18.48 15.38 15.50
C ALA A 222 -19.58 15.99 16.38
N GLU A 223 -19.31 17.11 17.06
CA GLU A 223 -20.30 17.79 17.91
C GLU A 223 -21.19 18.77 17.13
N ARG A 224 -20.79 19.26 15.95
CA ARG A 224 -21.61 20.19 15.17
C ARG A 224 -22.78 19.54 14.45
N THR A 225 -22.74 18.23 14.22
CA THR A 225 -23.81 17.50 13.51
C THR A 225 -24.88 16.92 14.44
N ARG A 226 -24.73 17.02 15.76
CA ARG A 226 -25.73 16.55 16.75
C ARG A 226 -26.75 17.62 17.16
N GLY A 227 -26.64 18.85 16.65
CA GLY A 227 -27.48 19.98 17.04
C GLY A 227 -28.76 20.21 16.21
N LEU A 228 -28.95 19.51 15.09
CA LEU A 228 -30.16 19.70 14.28
C LEU A 228 -31.17 18.58 14.60
N ARG A 229 -31.94 18.76 15.68
CA ARG A 229 -33.22 18.06 15.82
C ARG A 229 -34.18 18.62 14.77
N PRO A 230 -34.85 17.78 13.95
CA PRO A 230 -36.00 18.22 13.21
C PRO A 230 -37.17 18.37 14.20
N ASP A 231 -37.59 19.60 14.46
CA ASP A 231 -38.93 19.86 14.98
C ASP A 231 -39.95 19.58 13.87
N CYS A 232 -40.68 18.48 14.03
CA CYS A 232 -41.95 18.14 13.40
C CYS A 232 -42.58 17.07 14.31
N SER A 233 -43.80 17.17 14.83
CA SER A 233 -44.96 17.97 14.43
C SER A 233 -45.98 18.04 15.58
N ALA A 234 -46.78 19.11 15.64
CA ALA A 234 -48.26 19.11 15.63
C ALA A 234 -48.77 20.53 15.90
#